data_AF-A0A817IHF1-F1
#
_entry.id   AF-A0A817IHF1-F1
#
_cell.length_a   1.000
_cell.length_b   1.000
_cell.length_c   1.000
_cell.angle_alpha   90.00
_cell.angle_beta   90.00
_cell.angle_gamma   90.00
#
_symmetry.space_group_name_H-M   'P 1'
#
loop_
_entity.id
_entity.type
_entity.pdbx_description
1 polymer ?
#
loop_
_entity_poly.entity_id
_entity_poly.type
_entity_poly.pdbx_seq_one_letter_code
_entity_poly.pdbx_strand_id
1 'polypeptide(L)'
;MAERLTVEFCKITRRELANIMLKRKNEIDVKLLRFAIEKTVGFEIIVEKRFQGNTLDHANNPITSHLNVKVTNTNGNDDLNLTTNLKPKSSPFQGIISQCFEDHLDIYIAELDRCLDDQIQKFVDELKKDGYPKFEGSEDTSNVVPTSADLFVYFRNCLVQCSKLSTGQSLLLLVQTFQKYLREYANRILTANLPKTNTTASSLVGTTRIFIQNLPNIPSIVLCTAEYCVETIQQLKDKRKEKITKSLVDKISFESERNIFKAIIAESIQILIQDLENACESALTAMTKLSWQTIETVGDQSLYVTTIINHLKTIAPVIRNHLGSSRKYFIQFCTTFVDSFIKKFINHLYRCKPINIIGAEQVLLDTHSLKTVLLDLPSINLTVSRKPPQNFTKIILKNMTRAEMILKVVLTPNDFARQFVKSYLQLMNNDGDISSFQKILDMKGIRRPEPAHLIERLKREHATIIASHQQQIQQHIIIFRLISWFIIRTYFIADEYWQTFEIAHLLAFGYGYKTWEWKSNIPIRSYLYPFIILLIYRFLTLFHLDTVSILVNSVTLFQTLLVIIGDLVYLKFLQGHKLIFLILLCRFTCWYTMYSSPRLIINNLEEILFICSLATAKK
;
A
#
# COMPACT_ATOMS: atom_id res chain seq x y z
N MET A 1 19.51 58.72 8.76
CA MET A 1 18.65 59.54 9.65
C MET A 1 17.17 59.40 9.30
N ALA A 2 16.78 59.66 8.04
CA ALA A 2 15.40 59.52 7.57
C ALA A 2 14.79 58.13 7.85
N GLU A 3 15.50 57.03 7.55
CA GLU A 3 15.01 55.67 7.82
C GLU A 3 14.69 55.43 9.30
N ARG A 4 15.53 55.93 10.23
CA ARG A 4 15.30 55.78 11.67
C ARG A 4 14.10 56.60 12.16
N LEU A 5 13.92 57.80 11.61
CA LEU A 5 12.77 58.65 11.94
C LEU A 5 11.46 58.02 11.46
N THR A 6 11.48 57.41 10.28
CA THR A 6 10.35 56.62 9.75
C THR A 6 10.05 55.40 10.63
N VAL A 7 11.07 54.67 11.10
CA VAL A 7 10.88 53.54 12.04
C VAL A 7 10.23 54.01 13.35
N GLU A 8 10.70 55.11 13.95
CA GLU A 8 10.11 55.65 15.17
C GLU A 8 8.68 56.17 14.96
N PHE A 9 8.40 56.83 13.83
CA PHE A 9 7.04 57.22 13.44
C PHE A 9 6.11 56.00 13.34
N CYS A 10 6.56 54.93 12.70
CA CYS A 10 5.79 53.69 12.60
C CYS A 10 5.55 53.05 13.99
N LYS A 11 6.53 53.08 14.90
CA LYS A 11 6.36 52.57 16.28
C LYS A 11 5.37 53.39 17.11
N ILE A 12 5.39 54.72 16.98
CA ILE A 12 4.44 55.62 17.66
C ILE A 12 3.03 55.38 17.13
N THR A 13 2.89 55.37 15.80
CA THR A 13 1.60 55.10 15.12
C THR A 13 1.03 53.76 15.53
N ARG A 14 1.86 52.70 15.60
CA ARG A 14 1.44 51.38 16.11
C ARG A 14 0.87 51.48 17.53
N ARG A 15 1.57 52.17 18.43
CA ARG A 15 1.19 52.26 19.86
C ARG A 15 -0.13 53.00 20.03
N GLU A 16 -0.31 54.10 19.32
CA GLU A 16 -1.55 54.88 19.37
C GLU A 16 -2.72 54.12 18.74
N LEU A 17 -2.50 53.47 17.60
CA LEU A 17 -3.51 52.66 16.94
C LEU A 17 -3.96 51.48 17.81
N ALA A 18 -3.01 50.77 18.45
CA ALA A 18 -3.32 49.71 19.41
C ALA A 18 -4.17 50.23 20.59
N ASN A 19 -3.84 51.39 21.15
CA ASN A 19 -4.60 52.00 22.25
C ASN A 19 -6.02 52.41 21.83
N ILE A 20 -6.20 52.93 20.61
CA ILE A 20 -7.52 53.31 20.08
C ILE A 20 -8.37 52.05 19.84
N MET A 21 -7.78 51.01 19.27
CA MET A 21 -8.48 49.75 19.02
C MET A 21 -8.91 49.06 20.32
N LEU A 22 -8.05 49.04 21.34
CA LEU A 22 -8.39 48.51 22.67
C LEU A 22 -9.53 49.30 23.34
N LYS A 23 -9.52 50.63 23.25
CA LYS A 23 -10.56 51.48 23.84
C LYS A 23 -11.92 51.35 23.15
N ARG A 24 -11.94 51.06 21.86
CA ARG A 24 -13.15 50.99 21.03
C ARG A 24 -13.47 49.59 20.53
N LYS A 25 -13.09 48.55 21.27
CA LYS A 25 -13.24 47.14 20.86
C LYS A 25 -14.67 46.77 20.39
N ASN A 26 -15.70 47.39 20.96
CA ASN A 26 -17.11 47.12 20.66
C ASN A 26 -17.65 47.87 19.42
N GLU A 27 -16.94 48.89 18.91
CA GLU A 27 -17.32 49.68 17.73
C GLU A 27 -16.57 49.23 16.45
N ILE A 28 -15.65 48.28 16.59
CA ILE A 28 -14.84 47.78 15.46
C ILE A 28 -15.69 46.83 14.62
N ASP A 29 -16.25 47.37 13.54
CA ASP A 29 -16.87 46.58 12.47
C ASP A 29 -15.80 45.96 11.56
N VAL A 30 -16.10 44.79 10.99
CA VAL A 30 -15.23 44.03 10.08
C VAL A 30 -14.92 44.82 8.80
N LYS A 31 -15.87 45.62 8.31
CA LYS A 31 -15.64 46.52 7.16
C LYS A 31 -14.64 47.61 7.51
N LEU A 32 -14.75 48.18 8.70
CA LEU A 32 -13.84 49.20 9.22
C LEU A 32 -12.45 48.61 9.47
N LEU A 33 -12.38 47.41 10.05
CA LEU A 33 -11.14 46.68 10.30
C LEU A 33 -10.43 46.35 8.98
N ARG A 34 -11.15 45.80 8.00
CA ARG A 34 -10.61 45.50 6.66
C ARG A 34 -10.11 46.76 5.95
N PHE A 35 -10.86 47.87 6.03
CA PHE A 35 -10.45 49.14 5.44
C PHE A 35 -9.19 49.72 6.10
N ALA A 36 -9.14 49.73 7.43
CA ALA A 36 -7.98 50.20 8.20
C ALA A 36 -6.72 49.38 7.87
N ILE A 37 -6.87 48.05 7.84
CA ILE A 37 -5.84 47.11 7.43
C ILE A 37 -5.30 47.41 6.03
N GLU A 38 -6.18 47.59 5.04
CA GLU A 38 -5.78 47.82 3.65
C GLU A 38 -5.01 49.14 3.51
N LYS A 39 -5.42 50.19 4.24
CA LYS A 39 -4.72 51.48 4.26
C LYS A 39 -3.37 51.40 4.98
N THR A 40 -3.28 50.69 6.11
CA THR A 40 -2.02 50.52 6.84
C THR A 40 -1.01 49.71 6.03
N VAL A 41 -1.43 48.58 5.44
CA VAL A 41 -0.55 47.76 4.58
C VAL A 41 -0.15 48.54 3.32
N GLY A 42 -1.08 49.30 2.73
CA GLY A 42 -0.77 50.18 1.59
C GLY A 42 0.29 51.22 1.93
N PHE A 43 0.23 51.81 3.12
CA PHE A 43 1.24 52.73 3.63
C PHE A 43 2.60 52.04 3.83
N GLU A 44 2.63 50.85 4.45
CA GLU A 44 3.87 50.08 4.65
C GLU A 44 4.56 49.74 3.32
N ILE A 45 3.80 49.38 2.27
CA ILE A 45 4.34 49.12 0.92
C ILE A 45 4.95 50.39 0.30
N ILE A 46 4.33 51.55 0.52
CA ILE A 46 4.87 52.84 0.02
C ILE A 46 6.18 53.18 0.73
N VAL A 47 6.24 52.94 2.05
CA VAL A 47 7.43 53.17 2.87
C VAL A 47 8.56 52.22 2.46
N GLU A 48 8.26 50.94 2.22
CA GLU A 48 9.19 49.93 1.73
C GLU A 48 9.77 50.30 0.36
N LYS A 49 8.94 50.77 -0.58
CA LYS A 49 9.43 51.23 -1.90
C LYS A 49 10.33 52.46 -1.81
N ARG A 50 10.16 53.28 -0.76
CA ARG A 50 10.91 54.53 -0.56
C ARG A 50 12.20 54.33 0.24
N PHE A 51 12.26 53.34 1.13
CA PHE A 51 13.40 53.10 2.02
C PHE A 51 13.83 51.62 1.98
N GLN A 52 15.01 51.35 1.41
CA GLN A 52 15.53 49.99 1.19
C GLN A 52 16.21 49.36 2.42
N GLY A 53 16.44 50.13 3.50
CA GLY A 53 16.93 49.60 4.78
C GLY A 53 18.46 49.47 4.90
N ASN A 54 19.23 49.93 3.91
CA ASN A 54 20.70 49.85 3.92
C ASN A 54 21.35 50.63 5.08
N THR A 55 20.66 51.61 5.68
CA THR A 55 21.18 52.39 6.81
C THR A 55 20.84 51.83 8.20
N LEU A 56 20.09 50.71 8.25
CA LEU A 56 19.69 50.03 9.49
C LEU A 56 20.67 48.93 9.93
N ASP A 57 21.39 48.29 8.99
CA ASP A 57 22.37 47.22 9.27
C ASP A 57 23.62 47.73 10.01
N HIS A 58 23.97 49.01 9.89
CA HIS A 58 25.16 49.59 10.52
C HIS A 58 25.08 49.80 12.04
N ALA A 59 23.90 49.64 12.66
CA ALA A 59 23.70 50.03 14.05
C ALA A 59 23.80 48.89 15.08
N ASN A 60 23.72 47.62 14.66
CA ASN A 60 23.56 46.50 15.58
C ASN A 60 24.74 45.53 15.69
N ASN A 61 25.89 45.77 15.04
CA ASN A 61 27.13 45.03 15.30
C ASN A 61 28.37 45.91 14.99
N PRO A 62 29.09 46.45 15.99
CA PRO A 62 30.52 46.67 15.82
C PRO A 62 31.18 45.30 15.89
N ILE A 63 32.08 44.97 14.96
CA ILE A 63 32.81 43.69 14.83
C ILE A 63 32.07 42.65 13.98
N THR A 64 32.23 42.73 12.65
CA THR A 64 32.61 41.61 11.76
C THR A 64 32.73 42.12 10.32
N SER A 65 33.65 43.07 10.13
CA SER A 65 34.14 43.46 8.80
C SER A 65 35.40 42.68 8.46
N HIS A 66 35.35 41.34 8.43
CA HIS A 66 36.44 40.55 7.85
C HIS A 66 35.90 39.33 7.11
N LEU A 67 36.01 39.41 5.79
CA LEU A 67 36.42 38.35 4.86
C LEU A 67 35.70 36.99 5.02
N ASN A 68 34.82 36.70 4.07
CA ASN A 68 34.70 35.33 3.57
C ASN A 68 34.61 35.34 2.03
N VAL A 69 35.68 35.88 1.42
CA VAL A 69 36.07 35.52 0.07
C VAL A 69 36.90 34.25 0.20
N LYS A 70 36.27 33.09 0.00
CA LYS A 70 37.00 31.82 -0.21
C LYS A 70 37.05 31.59 -1.72
N VAL A 71 38.15 32.03 -2.33
CA VAL A 71 38.54 31.67 -3.69
C VAL A 71 39.14 30.27 -3.62
N THR A 72 38.53 29.32 -4.34
CA THR A 72 39.18 28.08 -4.75
C THR A 72 38.92 27.89 -6.24
N ASN A 73 39.95 28.14 -7.05
CA ASN A 73 39.99 27.79 -8.47
C ASN A 73 40.27 26.30 -8.63
N THR A 74 39.48 25.59 -9.44
CA THR A 74 39.93 24.47 -10.28
C THR A 74 39.00 24.31 -11.50
N ASN A 75 39.55 24.66 -12.66
CA ASN A 75 39.40 24.10 -14.02
C ASN A 75 38.05 23.57 -14.52
N GLY A 76 37.66 24.08 -15.70
CA GLY A 76 37.05 23.28 -16.78
C GLY A 76 35.64 23.67 -17.19
N ASN A 77 35.55 24.34 -18.35
CA ASN A 77 34.41 24.54 -19.26
C ASN A 77 33.09 23.80 -18.94
N ASP A 78 32.01 24.57 -18.79
CA ASP A 78 30.81 24.52 -19.65
C ASP A 78 29.69 25.38 -19.04
N ASP A 79 28.91 26.02 -19.91
CA ASP A 79 27.86 26.98 -19.61
C ASP A 79 26.90 26.56 -18.48
N LEU A 80 26.84 27.37 -17.42
CA LEU A 80 25.83 27.25 -16.35
C LEU A 80 25.15 28.59 -16.08
N ASN A 81 23.89 28.66 -16.50
CA ASN A 81 22.90 29.64 -16.05
C ASN A 81 22.81 29.65 -14.51
N LEU A 82 23.45 30.64 -13.88
CA LEU A 82 23.23 30.96 -12.47
C LEU A 82 21.92 31.74 -12.33
N THR A 83 20.80 31.02 -12.24
CA THR A 83 19.60 31.52 -11.57
C THR A 83 19.94 31.74 -10.10
N THR A 84 20.28 32.97 -9.73
CA THR A 84 20.41 33.41 -8.36
C THR A 84 19.02 33.40 -7.70
N ASN A 85 18.64 32.24 -7.15
CA ASN A 85 17.56 32.10 -6.17
C ASN A 85 17.99 32.76 -4.85
N LEU A 86 18.15 34.09 -4.85
CA LEU A 86 18.22 34.90 -3.65
C LEU A 86 16.80 35.32 -3.31
N LYS A 87 16.21 34.63 -2.32
CA LYS A 87 14.98 35.06 -1.66
C LYS A 87 15.11 36.55 -1.30
N PRO A 88 14.15 37.43 -1.64
CA PRO A 88 14.20 38.81 -1.17
C PRO A 88 14.13 38.79 0.35
N LYS A 89 15.18 39.28 1.02
CA LYS A 89 15.16 39.55 2.47
C LYS A 89 13.95 40.44 2.74
N SER A 90 13.04 40.02 3.63
CA SER A 90 11.88 40.85 4.01
C SER A 90 12.40 42.18 4.54
N SER A 91 11.93 43.28 3.96
CA SER A 91 12.39 44.61 4.35
C SER A 91 12.10 44.86 5.84
N PRO A 92 12.96 45.60 6.55
CA PRO A 92 12.78 45.90 7.98
C PRO A 92 11.51 46.71 8.28
N PHE A 93 10.83 47.22 7.25
CA PHE A 93 9.61 48.03 7.34
C PHE A 93 8.31 47.22 7.18
N GLN A 94 8.39 45.96 6.76
CA GLN A 94 7.22 45.11 6.59
C GLN A 94 6.67 44.67 7.96
N GLY A 95 5.42 45.05 8.27
CA GLY A 95 4.71 44.62 9.49
C GLY A 95 5.00 45.42 10.77
N ILE A 96 5.67 46.58 10.70
CA ILE A 96 5.93 47.40 11.89
C ILE A 96 4.64 47.93 12.51
N ILE A 97 3.65 48.33 11.71
CA ILE A 97 2.36 48.86 12.16
C ILE A 97 1.32 47.73 12.15
N SER A 98 1.33 46.88 11.12
CA SER A 98 0.33 45.82 10.91
C SER A 98 0.20 44.81 12.07
N GLN A 99 1.24 44.64 12.89
CA GLN A 99 1.21 43.81 14.11
C GLN A 99 0.16 44.25 15.15
N CYS A 100 -0.27 45.52 15.19
CA CYS A 100 -1.29 45.95 16.15
C CYS A 100 -2.68 45.34 15.91
N PHE A 101 -2.92 44.83 14.70
CA PHE A 101 -4.20 44.22 14.35
C PHE A 101 -4.29 42.75 14.81
N GLU A 102 -3.19 42.12 15.25
CA GLU A 102 -3.17 40.71 15.64
C GLU A 102 -4.16 40.38 16.77
N ASP A 103 -4.26 41.25 17.78
CA ASP A 103 -5.15 41.07 18.94
C ASP A 103 -6.65 41.19 18.60
N HIS A 104 -6.99 41.71 17.43
CA HIS A 104 -8.37 41.92 16.97
C HIS A 104 -8.74 41.02 15.78
N LEU A 105 -7.83 40.13 15.36
CA LEU A 105 -8.06 39.19 14.26
C LEU A 105 -9.12 38.12 14.58
N ASP A 106 -9.41 37.86 15.86
CA ASP A 106 -10.46 36.90 16.26
C ASP A 106 -11.85 37.34 15.77
N ILE A 107 -12.13 38.66 15.76
CA ILE A 107 -13.40 39.22 15.25
C ILE A 107 -13.50 39.00 13.75
N TYR A 108 -12.39 39.17 13.03
CA TYR A 108 -12.32 38.90 11.60
C TYR A 108 -12.50 37.40 11.28
N ILE A 109 -11.93 36.51 12.11
CA ILE A 109 -12.09 35.05 11.94
C ILE A 109 -13.52 34.61 12.22
N ALA A 110 -14.21 35.19 13.21
CA ALA A 110 -15.61 34.90 13.50
C ALA A 110 -16.53 35.28 12.32
N GLU A 111 -16.26 36.39 11.65
CA GLU A 111 -17.02 36.79 10.47
C GLU A 111 -16.66 35.96 9.23
N LEU A 112 -15.40 35.54 9.09
CA LEU A 112 -15.00 34.56 8.08
C LEU A 112 -15.73 33.22 8.28
N ASP A 113 -15.90 32.78 9.53
CA ASP A 113 -16.68 31.59 9.88
C ASP A 113 -18.13 31.75 9.39
N ARG A 114 -18.81 32.85 9.76
CA ARG A 114 -20.18 33.13 9.30
C ARG A 114 -20.30 33.20 7.78
N CYS A 115 -19.40 33.92 7.11
CA CYS A 115 -19.43 34.04 5.65
C CYS A 115 -19.22 32.69 4.95
N LEU A 116 -18.34 31.83 5.47
CA LEU A 116 -18.11 30.50 4.90
C LEU A 116 -19.32 29.59 5.10
N ASP A 117 -20.00 29.67 6.25
CA ASP A 117 -21.24 28.91 6.47
C ASP A 117 -22.35 29.33 5.51
N ASP A 118 -22.54 30.65 5.32
CA ASP A 118 -23.50 31.18 4.34
C ASP A 118 -23.19 30.73 2.91
N GLN A 119 -21.91 30.66 2.53
CA GLN A 119 -21.50 30.15 1.21
C GLN A 119 -21.79 28.65 1.05
N ILE A 120 -21.47 27.83 2.06
CA ILE A 120 -21.80 26.40 2.03
C ILE A 120 -23.31 26.19 1.96
N GLN A 121 -24.10 26.96 2.71
CA GLN A 121 -25.56 26.88 2.67
C GLN A 121 -26.11 27.22 1.28
N LYS A 122 -25.59 28.28 0.63
CA LYS A 122 -25.95 28.62 -0.76
C LYS A 122 -25.62 27.50 -1.72
N PHE A 123 -24.43 26.89 -1.63
CA PHE A 123 -24.06 25.76 -2.49
C PHE A 123 -24.96 24.55 -2.29
N VAL A 124 -25.38 24.26 -1.05
CA VAL A 124 -26.34 23.19 -0.77
C VAL A 124 -27.71 23.48 -1.41
N ASP A 125 -28.16 24.73 -1.37
CA ASP A 125 -29.46 25.12 -1.92
C ASP A 125 -29.45 25.20 -3.46
N GLU A 126 -28.34 25.63 -4.07
CA GLU A 126 -28.12 25.59 -5.53
C GLU A 126 -28.12 24.15 -6.04
N LEU A 127 -27.41 23.23 -5.37
CA LEU A 127 -27.40 21.81 -5.76
C LEU A 127 -28.76 21.12 -5.57
N LYS A 128 -29.58 21.56 -4.61
CA LYS A 128 -30.96 21.07 -4.44
C LYS A 128 -31.91 21.58 -5.51
N LYS A 129 -31.70 22.79 -6.03
CA LYS A 129 -32.57 23.42 -7.03
C LYS A 129 -32.23 23.02 -8.46
N ASP A 130 -30.94 23.08 -8.82
CA ASP A 130 -30.48 22.90 -10.20
C ASP A 130 -30.05 21.45 -10.49
N GLY A 131 -29.85 20.64 -9.45
CA GLY A 131 -29.28 19.29 -9.57
C GLY A 131 -27.80 19.31 -9.95
N TYR A 132 -27.18 18.13 -10.08
CA TYR A 132 -25.80 18.07 -10.58
C TYR A 132 -25.75 18.43 -12.07
N PRO A 133 -24.72 19.15 -12.54
CA PRO A 133 -24.58 19.52 -13.95
C PRO A 133 -24.67 18.26 -14.81
N LYS A 134 -25.58 18.28 -15.79
CA LYS A 134 -25.70 17.22 -16.80
C LYS A 134 -24.47 17.28 -17.69
N PHE A 135 -23.92 16.12 -18.02
CA PHE A 135 -22.74 15.99 -18.85
C PHE A 135 -23.02 16.49 -20.28
N GLU A 136 -22.44 17.62 -20.66
CA GLU A 136 -22.31 18.04 -22.05
C GLU A 136 -20.96 17.51 -22.56
N GLY A 137 -21.01 16.57 -23.50
CA GLY A 137 -19.87 15.73 -23.90
C GLY A 137 -18.75 16.43 -24.69
N SER A 138 -18.09 17.43 -24.11
CA SER A 138 -16.83 17.98 -24.63
C SER A 138 -15.63 17.44 -23.85
N GLU A 139 -14.64 16.89 -24.56
CA GLU A 139 -13.43 16.26 -24.02
C GLU A 139 -12.52 17.20 -23.19
N ASP A 140 -12.79 18.51 -23.19
CA ASP A 140 -11.96 19.56 -22.56
C ASP A 140 -12.59 20.25 -21.32
N THR A 141 -13.84 19.95 -20.97
CA THR A 141 -14.45 20.52 -19.76
C THR A 141 -14.14 19.64 -18.55
N SER A 142 -13.33 20.17 -17.60
CA SER A 142 -13.11 19.51 -16.31
C SER A 142 -14.47 19.26 -15.63
N ASN A 143 -14.80 18.00 -15.38
CA ASN A 143 -16.06 17.54 -14.77
C ASN A 143 -16.11 17.82 -13.25
N VAL A 144 -15.85 19.06 -12.87
CA VAL A 144 -15.76 19.50 -11.49
C VAL A 144 -16.96 20.39 -11.20
N VAL A 145 -17.63 20.19 -10.07
CA VAL A 145 -18.72 21.08 -9.65
C VAL A 145 -18.15 22.49 -9.48
N PRO A 146 -18.69 23.52 -10.17
CA PRO A 146 -18.17 24.89 -10.11
C PRO A 146 -18.05 25.46 -8.70
N THR A 147 -18.97 25.07 -7.80
CA THR A 147 -18.98 25.45 -6.38
C THR A 147 -17.68 25.12 -5.64
N SER A 148 -16.98 24.04 -6.05
CA SER A 148 -15.68 23.70 -5.45
C SER A 148 -14.59 24.71 -5.84
N ALA A 149 -14.57 25.19 -7.09
CA ALA A 149 -13.62 26.19 -7.54
C ALA A 149 -13.83 27.52 -6.82
N ASP A 150 -15.09 27.95 -6.67
CA ASP A 150 -15.45 29.19 -5.96
C ASP A 150 -15.02 29.15 -4.48
N LEU A 151 -15.22 28.02 -3.80
CA LEU A 151 -14.76 27.82 -2.42
C LEU A 151 -13.24 27.98 -2.30
N PHE A 152 -12.46 27.37 -3.20
CA PHE A 152 -11.00 27.46 -3.16
C PHE A 152 -10.46 28.84 -3.58
N VAL A 153 -11.14 29.54 -4.50
CA VAL A 153 -10.85 30.94 -4.82
C VAL A 153 -11.06 31.81 -3.57
N TYR A 154 -12.16 31.60 -2.84
CA TYR A 154 -12.42 32.30 -1.59
C TYR A 154 -11.34 32.01 -0.54
N PHE A 155 -10.96 30.74 -0.32
CA PHE A 155 -9.85 30.37 0.57
C PHE A 155 -8.52 31.03 0.18
N ARG A 156 -8.20 31.08 -1.12
CA ARG A 156 -6.99 31.74 -1.62
C ARG A 156 -7.01 33.24 -1.32
N ASN A 157 -8.14 33.90 -1.55
CA ASN A 157 -8.30 35.33 -1.28
C ASN A 157 -8.12 35.62 0.22
N CYS A 158 -8.76 34.84 1.09
CA CYS A 158 -8.60 34.96 2.55
C CYS A 158 -7.15 34.74 2.99
N LEU A 159 -6.47 33.72 2.46
CA LEU A 159 -5.06 33.44 2.79
C LEU A 159 -4.13 34.58 2.36
N VAL A 160 -4.35 35.19 1.18
CA VAL A 160 -3.56 36.33 0.72
C VAL A 160 -3.76 37.53 1.64
N GLN A 161 -4.99 37.84 2.05
CA GLN A 161 -5.27 38.96 2.96
C GLN A 161 -4.67 38.74 4.35
N CYS A 162 -4.83 37.55 4.94
CA CYS A 162 -4.27 37.25 6.25
C CYS A 162 -2.74 37.21 6.24
N SER A 163 -2.12 36.72 5.17
CA SER A 163 -0.65 36.69 5.05
C SER A 163 0.01 38.08 5.01
N LYS A 164 -0.75 39.13 4.66
CA LYS A 164 -0.27 40.51 4.72
C LYS A 164 -0.33 41.10 6.13
N LEU A 165 -1.13 40.50 7.01
CA LEU A 165 -1.43 41.06 8.33
C LEU A 165 -0.65 40.40 9.46
N SER A 166 -0.54 39.08 9.42
CA SER A 166 0.12 38.30 10.46
C SER A 166 0.72 37.03 9.89
N THR A 167 1.87 36.66 10.42
CA THR A 167 2.55 35.38 10.17
C THR A 167 2.53 34.45 11.39
N GLY A 168 1.77 34.82 12.44
CA GLY A 168 1.74 34.17 13.75
C GLY A 168 0.50 33.30 14.02
N GLN A 169 -0.01 33.37 15.25
CA GLN A 169 -1.07 32.49 15.80
C GLN A 169 -2.42 32.62 15.07
N SER A 170 -2.76 33.79 14.55
CA SER A 170 -4.03 34.03 13.85
C SER A 170 -4.14 33.23 12.54
N LEU A 171 -3.01 32.86 11.92
CA LEU A 171 -2.99 32.00 10.74
C LEU A 171 -3.30 30.53 11.09
N LEU A 172 -3.00 30.10 12.31
CA LEU A 172 -3.37 28.77 12.81
C LEU A 172 -4.88 28.67 12.99
N LEU A 173 -5.51 29.69 13.57
CA LEU A 173 -6.97 29.77 13.71
C LEU A 173 -7.67 29.80 12.34
N LEU A 174 -7.16 30.59 11.38
CA LEU A 174 -7.68 30.59 10.01
C LEU A 174 -7.62 29.20 9.35
N VAL A 175 -6.53 28.46 9.58
CA VAL A 175 -6.41 27.10 9.08
C VAL A 175 -7.43 26.17 9.71
N GLN A 176 -7.66 26.26 11.01
CA GLN A 176 -8.70 25.47 11.68
C GLN A 176 -10.08 25.75 11.09
N THR A 177 -10.38 27.02 10.77
CA THR A 177 -11.61 27.40 10.07
C THR A 177 -11.68 26.76 8.68
N PHE A 178 -10.62 26.80 7.88
CA PHE A 178 -10.59 26.11 6.57
C PHE A 178 -10.77 24.60 6.70
N GLN A 179 -10.16 23.97 7.70
CA GLN A 179 -10.32 22.53 7.97
C GLN A 179 -11.78 22.19 8.29
N LYS A 180 -12.44 23.00 9.15
CA LYS A 180 -13.87 22.85 9.48
C LYS A 180 -14.73 22.90 8.21
N TYR A 181 -14.57 23.91 7.36
CA TYR A 181 -15.41 24.05 6.16
C TYR A 181 -15.08 23.06 5.05
N LEU A 182 -13.84 22.56 4.96
CA LEU A 182 -13.52 21.45 4.07
C LEU A 182 -14.25 20.17 4.49
N ARG A 183 -14.37 19.90 5.80
CA ARG A 183 -15.15 18.76 6.33
C ARG A 183 -16.64 18.94 6.10
N GLU A 184 -17.16 20.14 6.33
CA GLU A 184 -18.57 20.44 6.06
C GLU A 184 -18.91 20.34 4.57
N TYR A 185 -18.04 20.82 3.69
CA TYR A 185 -18.20 20.65 2.24
C TYR A 185 -18.21 19.17 1.86
N ALA A 186 -17.26 18.38 2.36
CA ALA A 186 -17.20 16.95 2.11
C ALA A 186 -18.48 16.23 2.56
N ASN A 187 -18.98 16.50 3.76
CA ASN A 187 -20.12 15.79 4.33
C ASN A 187 -21.47 16.28 3.77
N ARG A 188 -21.70 17.60 3.73
CA ARG A 188 -23.00 18.19 3.38
C ARG A 188 -23.27 18.24 1.89
N ILE A 189 -22.22 18.28 1.06
CA ILE A 189 -22.35 18.41 -0.40
C ILE A 189 -21.96 17.11 -1.11
N LEU A 190 -20.82 16.50 -0.79
CA LEU A 190 -20.38 15.31 -1.52
C LEU A 190 -21.05 14.04 -0.96
N THR A 191 -20.87 13.74 0.32
CA THR A 191 -21.39 12.51 0.93
C THR A 191 -22.92 12.49 0.99
N ALA A 192 -23.57 13.61 1.32
CA ALA A 192 -25.04 13.69 1.38
C ALA A 192 -25.72 13.37 0.03
N ASN A 193 -25.02 13.59 -1.07
CA ASN A 193 -25.53 13.38 -2.43
C ASN A 193 -25.08 12.05 -3.06
N LEU A 194 -24.24 11.26 -2.37
CA LEU A 194 -23.95 9.90 -2.79
C LEU A 194 -25.15 8.99 -2.51
N PRO A 195 -25.56 8.13 -3.47
CA PRO A 195 -26.64 7.17 -3.22
C PRO A 195 -26.22 6.21 -2.11
N LYS A 196 -27.03 6.14 -1.04
CA LYS A 196 -26.75 5.26 0.10
C LYS A 196 -26.90 3.80 -0.33
N THR A 197 -25.82 3.05 -0.17
CA THR A 197 -25.60 1.66 -0.64
C THR A 197 -26.57 0.62 -0.06
N ASN A 198 -27.44 0.97 0.90
CA ASN A 198 -28.21 0.02 1.72
C ASN A 198 -29.73 0.03 1.49
N THR A 199 -30.26 0.69 0.47
CA THR A 199 -31.72 0.66 0.25
C THR A 199 -32.11 -0.65 -0.42
N THR A 200 -32.59 -1.60 0.41
CA THR A 200 -33.15 -2.89 0.01
C THR A 200 -34.19 -2.73 -1.10
N ALA A 201 -34.08 -3.59 -2.10
CA ALA A 201 -34.78 -3.56 -3.38
C ALA A 201 -36.30 -3.90 -3.31
N SER A 202 -37.08 -3.27 -2.43
CA SER A 202 -38.50 -3.61 -2.26
C SER A 202 -39.47 -2.43 -2.19
N SER A 203 -39.03 -1.20 -2.41
CA SER A 203 -39.96 -0.07 -2.57
C SER A 203 -39.47 0.83 -3.70
N LEU A 204 -40.36 1.09 -4.67
CA LEU A 204 -40.23 2.03 -5.80
C LEU A 204 -39.97 1.39 -7.19
N VAL A 205 -40.96 0.65 -7.67
CA VAL A 205 -41.10 0.26 -9.09
C VAL A 205 -41.50 1.45 -9.99
N GLY A 206 -41.82 2.63 -9.42
CA GLY A 206 -42.23 3.82 -10.17
C GLY A 206 -41.12 4.82 -10.51
N THR A 207 -40.11 4.98 -9.65
CA THR A 207 -39.00 5.95 -9.86
C THR A 207 -37.76 5.34 -10.49
N THR A 208 -37.70 4.01 -10.59
CA THR A 208 -36.57 3.26 -11.15
C THR A 208 -36.40 3.42 -12.67
N ARG A 209 -37.39 3.92 -13.41
CA ARG A 209 -37.25 4.17 -14.86
C ARG A 209 -36.58 5.50 -15.20
N ILE A 210 -36.67 6.53 -14.35
CA ILE A 210 -36.01 7.82 -14.58
C ILE A 210 -34.50 7.74 -14.25
N PHE A 211 -34.11 6.77 -13.41
CA PHE A 211 -32.72 6.53 -13.03
C PHE A 211 -31.86 5.87 -14.13
N ILE A 212 -32.46 5.10 -15.05
CA ILE A 212 -31.72 4.29 -16.05
C ILE A 212 -30.89 5.14 -17.04
N GLN A 213 -31.14 6.45 -17.15
CA GLN A 213 -30.46 7.32 -18.12
C GLN A 213 -29.48 8.35 -17.53
N ASN A 214 -29.34 8.43 -16.19
CA ASN A 214 -28.47 9.42 -15.51
C ASN A 214 -27.51 8.82 -14.45
N LEU A 215 -27.43 7.49 -14.33
CA LEU A 215 -26.75 6.78 -13.23
C LEU A 215 -25.23 7.05 -13.06
N PRO A 216 -24.39 7.04 -14.11
CA PRO A 216 -22.95 7.24 -13.91
C PRO A 216 -22.56 8.70 -13.63
N ASN A 217 -23.48 9.66 -13.85
CA ASN A 217 -23.14 11.09 -13.79
C ASN A 217 -22.77 11.54 -12.38
N ILE A 218 -23.59 11.23 -11.38
CA ILE A 218 -23.42 11.79 -10.03
C ILE A 218 -22.16 11.26 -9.34
N PRO A 219 -21.92 9.93 -9.24
CA PRO A 219 -20.71 9.42 -8.59
C PRO A 219 -19.42 9.80 -9.33
N SER A 220 -19.44 9.87 -10.67
CA SER A 220 -18.28 10.31 -11.45
C SER A 220 -17.98 11.80 -11.27
N ILE A 221 -18.99 12.67 -11.21
CA ILE A 221 -18.80 14.11 -10.95
C ILE A 221 -18.31 14.35 -9.51
N VAL A 222 -18.88 13.64 -8.53
CA VAL A 222 -18.43 13.70 -7.13
C VAL A 222 -16.97 13.25 -7.02
N LEU A 223 -16.58 12.19 -7.74
CA LEU A 223 -15.21 11.71 -7.79
C LEU A 223 -14.25 12.76 -8.37
N CYS A 224 -14.55 13.32 -9.54
CA CYS A 224 -13.73 14.36 -10.16
C CYS A 224 -13.63 15.61 -9.27
N THR A 225 -14.72 15.99 -8.60
CA THR A 225 -14.74 17.12 -7.66
C THR A 225 -13.91 16.84 -6.41
N ALA A 226 -14.00 15.64 -5.83
CA ALA A 226 -13.21 15.24 -4.68
C ALA A 226 -11.72 15.17 -5.02
N GLU A 227 -11.35 14.72 -6.21
CA GLU A 227 -9.96 14.77 -6.69
C GLU A 227 -9.46 16.20 -6.82
N TYR A 228 -10.24 17.08 -7.46
CA TYR A 228 -9.92 18.50 -7.55
C TYR A 228 -9.71 19.12 -6.16
N CYS A 229 -10.56 18.76 -5.18
CA CYS A 229 -10.36 19.17 -3.79
C CYS A 229 -9.04 18.67 -3.20
N VAL A 230 -8.67 17.40 -3.42
CA VAL A 230 -7.40 16.83 -2.92
C VAL A 230 -6.19 17.56 -3.51
N GLU A 231 -6.18 17.80 -4.82
CA GLU A 231 -5.09 18.50 -5.50
C GLU A 231 -5.01 19.96 -5.05
N THR A 232 -6.14 20.64 -4.91
CA THR A 232 -6.18 22.04 -4.51
C THR A 232 -5.81 22.22 -3.03
N ILE A 233 -6.17 21.29 -2.14
CA ILE A 233 -5.70 21.27 -0.74
C ILE A 233 -4.17 21.11 -0.69
N GLN A 234 -3.60 20.30 -1.58
CA GLN A 234 -2.15 20.16 -1.69
C GLN A 234 -1.49 21.48 -2.14
N GLN A 235 -2.03 22.14 -3.17
CA GLN A 235 -1.55 23.45 -3.61
C GLN A 235 -1.67 24.53 -2.51
N LEU A 236 -2.76 24.52 -1.72
CA LEU A 236 -2.94 25.41 -0.57
C LEU A 236 -1.93 25.13 0.55
N LYS A 237 -1.55 23.86 0.76
CA LYS A 237 -0.50 23.50 1.71
C LYS A 237 0.85 24.06 1.28
N ASP A 238 1.18 23.94 0.00
CA ASP A 238 2.49 24.36 -0.52
C ASP A 238 2.62 25.89 -0.54
N LYS A 239 1.61 26.62 -1.04
CA LYS A 239 1.55 28.10 -0.99
C LYS A 239 1.63 28.67 0.43
N ARG A 240 1.21 27.90 1.43
CA ARG A 240 1.27 28.30 2.84
C ARG A 240 2.65 28.07 3.44
N LYS A 241 3.31 26.95 3.12
CA LYS A 241 4.68 26.67 3.58
C LYS A 241 5.66 27.77 3.17
N GLU A 242 5.42 28.43 2.03
CA GLU A 242 6.21 29.57 1.56
C GLU A 242 6.05 30.83 2.43
N LYS A 243 4.95 30.96 3.18
CA LYS A 243 4.56 32.18 3.90
C LYS A 243 4.62 32.09 5.44
N ILE A 244 4.87 30.91 6.01
CA ILE A 244 4.87 30.68 7.48
C ILE A 244 6.29 30.54 8.03
N THR A 245 6.53 31.08 9.22
CA THR A 245 7.75 30.88 10.02
C THR A 245 7.99 29.41 10.33
N LYS A 246 9.22 28.89 10.12
CA LYS A 246 9.59 27.46 10.23
C LYS A 246 9.11 26.74 11.51
N SER A 247 8.93 27.44 12.64
CA SER A 247 8.50 26.87 13.92
C SER A 247 7.02 26.47 14.01
N LEU A 248 6.15 27.01 13.15
CA LEU A 248 4.69 26.78 13.16
C LEU A 248 4.21 25.87 12.02
N VAL A 249 5.07 25.55 11.06
CA VAL A 249 4.73 24.73 9.87
C VAL A 249 4.39 23.29 10.25
N ASP A 250 5.09 22.72 11.24
CA ASP A 250 4.93 21.31 11.62
C ASP A 250 3.64 21.02 12.41
N LYS A 251 3.06 22.05 13.07
CA LYS A 251 1.83 21.90 13.86
C LYS A 251 0.55 21.88 13.02
N ILE A 252 0.65 22.14 11.72
CA ILE A 252 -0.50 22.38 10.85
C ILE A 252 -0.54 21.38 9.68
N SER A 253 -1.35 20.33 9.82
CA SER A 253 -1.51 19.28 8.79
C SER A 253 -2.93 19.25 8.21
N PHE A 254 -3.03 19.14 6.89
CA PHE A 254 -4.29 18.94 6.14
C PHE A 254 -4.51 17.46 5.77
N GLU A 255 -3.76 16.53 6.38
CA GLU A 255 -3.82 15.11 6.01
C GLU A 255 -5.19 14.51 6.31
N SER A 256 -5.80 14.88 7.44
CA SER A 256 -7.13 14.42 7.83
C SER A 256 -8.19 14.77 6.78
N GLU A 257 -8.20 16.01 6.32
CA GLU A 257 -9.18 16.52 5.36
C GLU A 257 -8.97 15.86 3.99
N ARG A 258 -7.71 15.71 3.54
CA ARG A 258 -7.43 14.98 2.30
C ARG A 258 -7.84 13.51 2.38
N ASN A 259 -7.68 12.87 3.53
CA ASN A 259 -8.11 11.49 3.71
C ASN A 259 -9.64 11.34 3.61
N ILE A 260 -10.42 12.34 4.06
CA ILE A 260 -11.87 12.37 3.89
C ILE A 260 -12.24 12.41 2.39
N PHE A 261 -11.64 13.32 1.61
CA PHE A 261 -11.90 13.36 0.16
C PHE A 261 -11.43 12.09 -0.56
N LYS A 262 -10.29 11.51 -0.17
CA LYS A 262 -9.86 10.20 -0.69
C LYS A 262 -10.83 9.06 -0.34
N ALA A 263 -11.45 9.09 0.83
CA ALA A 263 -12.48 8.14 1.22
C ALA A 263 -13.73 8.29 0.35
N ILE A 264 -14.17 9.53 0.09
CA ILE A 264 -15.29 9.83 -0.84
C ILE A 264 -15.00 9.33 -2.26
N ILE A 265 -13.76 9.49 -2.75
CA ILE A 265 -13.34 8.93 -4.05
C ILE A 265 -13.49 7.40 -4.03
N ALA A 266 -13.02 6.73 -2.99
CA ALA A 266 -13.11 5.28 -2.87
C ALA A 266 -14.57 4.80 -2.82
N GLU A 267 -15.43 5.48 -2.06
CA GLU A 267 -16.87 5.19 -1.97
C GLU A 267 -17.58 5.40 -3.33
N SER A 268 -17.25 6.48 -4.03
CA SER A 268 -17.79 6.75 -5.38
C SER A 268 -17.41 5.65 -6.38
N ILE A 269 -16.16 5.17 -6.34
CA ILE A 269 -15.72 4.04 -7.17
C ILE A 269 -16.50 2.77 -6.80
N GLN A 270 -16.72 2.49 -5.51
CA GLN A 270 -17.47 1.30 -5.07
C GLN A 270 -18.93 1.31 -5.53
N ILE A 271 -19.59 2.47 -5.48
CA ILE A 271 -20.96 2.62 -6.00
C ILE A 271 -21.02 2.33 -7.50
N LEU A 272 -20.09 2.90 -8.29
CA LEU A 272 -19.99 2.61 -9.73
C LEU A 272 -19.75 1.12 -10.02
N ILE A 273 -18.94 0.46 -9.20
CA ILE A 273 -18.70 -1.00 -9.30
C ILE A 273 -19.99 -1.76 -9.03
N GLN A 274 -20.68 -1.43 -7.95
CA GLN A 274 -21.92 -2.09 -7.55
C GLN A 274 -23.01 -1.94 -8.63
N ASP A 275 -23.12 -0.76 -9.24
CA ASP A 275 -24.08 -0.50 -10.32
C ASP A 275 -23.81 -1.39 -11.55
N LEU A 276 -22.54 -1.50 -11.96
CA LEU A 276 -22.15 -2.37 -13.07
C LEU A 276 -22.35 -3.85 -12.73
N GLU A 277 -22.05 -4.26 -11.50
CA GLU A 277 -22.30 -5.63 -11.05
C GLU A 277 -23.79 -5.97 -10.98
N ASN A 278 -24.62 -5.03 -10.54
CA ASN A 278 -26.08 -5.17 -10.48
C ASN A 278 -26.69 -5.28 -11.88
N ALA A 279 -26.17 -4.52 -12.86
CA ALA A 279 -26.57 -4.66 -14.25
C ALA A 279 -26.31 -6.08 -14.79
N CYS A 280 -25.17 -6.68 -14.42
CA CYS A 280 -24.81 -8.05 -14.81
C CYS A 280 -25.52 -9.15 -14.00
N GLU A 281 -26.14 -8.84 -12.85
CA GLU A 281 -26.74 -9.83 -11.94
C GLU A 281 -27.86 -10.63 -12.58
N SER A 282 -28.70 -9.97 -13.38
CA SER A 282 -29.83 -10.60 -14.06
C SER A 282 -29.36 -11.72 -15.01
N ALA A 283 -28.27 -11.47 -15.74
CA ALA A 283 -27.65 -12.43 -16.64
C ALA A 283 -26.96 -13.58 -15.89
N LEU A 284 -26.26 -13.28 -14.78
CA LEU A 284 -25.67 -14.32 -13.92
C LEU A 284 -26.73 -15.21 -13.24
N THR A 285 -27.87 -14.64 -12.88
CA THR A 285 -29.02 -15.40 -12.36
C THR A 285 -29.62 -16.28 -13.45
N ALA A 286 -29.76 -15.76 -14.68
CA ALA A 286 -30.21 -16.54 -15.82
C ALA A 286 -29.29 -17.76 -16.07
N MET A 287 -27.97 -17.57 -16.01
CA MET A 287 -26.98 -18.66 -16.12
C MET A 287 -27.24 -19.81 -15.13
N THR A 288 -27.57 -19.50 -13.88
CA THR A 288 -27.86 -20.54 -12.87
C THR A 288 -29.16 -21.28 -13.07
N LYS A 289 -30.11 -20.70 -13.82
CA LYS A 289 -31.42 -21.30 -14.11
C LYS A 289 -31.41 -22.14 -15.39
N LEU A 290 -30.36 -22.05 -16.20
CA LEU A 290 -30.23 -22.85 -17.41
C LEU A 290 -30.06 -24.33 -17.04
N SER A 291 -30.81 -25.18 -17.74
CA SER A 291 -30.69 -26.63 -17.63
C SER A 291 -29.45 -27.09 -18.40
N TRP A 292 -28.29 -27.02 -17.76
CA TRP A 292 -27.01 -27.42 -18.36
C TRP A 292 -26.93 -28.92 -18.72
N GLN A 293 -27.87 -29.74 -18.27
CA GLN A 293 -27.94 -31.17 -18.60
C GLN A 293 -28.58 -31.45 -19.96
N THR A 294 -29.45 -30.56 -20.44
CA THR A 294 -30.25 -30.78 -21.66
C THR A 294 -29.58 -30.22 -22.91
N ILE A 295 -28.35 -29.71 -22.79
CA ILE A 295 -27.60 -29.16 -23.92
C ILE A 295 -26.87 -30.32 -24.61
N GLU A 296 -27.26 -30.60 -25.84
CA GLU A 296 -26.73 -31.71 -26.65
C GLU A 296 -25.68 -31.28 -27.68
N THR A 297 -25.62 -29.99 -28.02
CA THR A 297 -24.64 -29.44 -28.97
C THR A 297 -23.98 -28.19 -28.43
N VAL A 298 -22.65 -28.10 -28.61
CA VAL A 298 -21.92 -26.86 -28.38
C VAL A 298 -22.31 -25.87 -29.49
N GLY A 299 -22.78 -24.69 -29.10
CA GLY A 299 -23.18 -23.64 -30.00
C GLY A 299 -22.22 -22.44 -29.92
N ASP A 300 -22.65 -21.34 -30.52
CA ASP A 300 -22.00 -20.04 -30.34
C ASP A 300 -22.19 -19.53 -28.89
N GLN A 301 -21.68 -18.34 -28.61
CA GLN A 301 -21.73 -17.70 -27.30
C GLN A 301 -23.15 -17.68 -26.68
N SER A 302 -23.26 -18.06 -25.41
CA SER A 302 -24.54 -18.07 -24.69
C SER A 302 -25.16 -16.68 -24.52
N LEU A 303 -26.50 -16.63 -24.47
CA LEU A 303 -27.26 -15.38 -24.34
C LEU A 303 -26.89 -14.56 -23.10
N TYR A 304 -26.57 -15.22 -21.98
CA TYR A 304 -26.17 -14.52 -20.76
C TYR A 304 -24.83 -13.79 -20.94
N VAL A 305 -23.88 -14.38 -21.67
CA VAL A 305 -22.58 -13.74 -21.98
C VAL A 305 -22.80 -12.55 -22.89
N THR A 306 -23.64 -12.68 -23.91
CA THR A 306 -23.98 -11.57 -24.82
C THR A 306 -24.60 -10.40 -24.06
N THR A 307 -25.50 -10.68 -23.11
CA THR A 307 -26.12 -9.67 -22.26
C THR A 307 -25.09 -8.96 -21.37
N ILE A 308 -24.17 -9.71 -20.74
CA ILE A 308 -23.08 -9.15 -19.93
C ILE A 308 -22.17 -8.26 -20.79
N ILE A 309 -21.74 -8.75 -21.95
CA ILE A 309 -20.86 -7.99 -22.86
C ILE A 309 -21.54 -6.70 -23.32
N ASN A 310 -22.84 -6.73 -23.62
CA ASN A 310 -23.58 -5.53 -24.00
C ASN A 310 -23.63 -4.51 -22.84
N HIS A 311 -23.92 -4.93 -21.61
CA HIS A 311 -23.88 -4.04 -20.45
C HIS A 311 -22.49 -3.42 -20.23
N LEU A 312 -21.42 -4.22 -20.34
CA LEU A 312 -20.05 -3.71 -20.25
C LEU A 312 -19.74 -2.69 -21.36
N LYS A 313 -20.14 -2.98 -22.61
CA LYS A 313 -19.92 -2.09 -23.76
C LYS A 313 -20.74 -0.80 -23.70
N THR A 314 -21.90 -0.79 -23.05
CA THR A 314 -22.72 0.42 -22.89
C THR A 314 -22.24 1.28 -21.71
N ILE A 315 -21.89 0.67 -20.57
CA ILE A 315 -21.62 1.40 -19.32
C ILE A 315 -20.15 1.83 -19.22
N ALA A 316 -19.20 0.96 -19.57
CA ALA A 316 -17.76 1.24 -19.37
C ALA A 316 -17.25 2.46 -20.16
N PRO A 317 -17.64 2.69 -21.44
CA PRO A 317 -17.23 3.89 -22.17
C PRO A 317 -17.81 5.18 -21.58
N VAL A 318 -19.04 5.13 -21.06
CA VAL A 318 -19.67 6.30 -20.41
C VAL A 318 -18.86 6.71 -19.19
N ILE A 319 -18.57 5.76 -18.28
CA ILE A 319 -17.73 6.02 -17.10
C ILE A 319 -16.34 6.52 -17.50
N ARG A 320 -15.74 5.94 -18.56
CA ARG A 320 -14.43 6.40 -19.07
C ARG A 320 -14.47 7.86 -19.52
N ASN A 321 -15.50 8.26 -20.25
CA ASN A 321 -15.63 9.62 -20.78
C ASN A 321 -15.82 10.62 -19.62
N HIS A 322 -16.60 10.28 -18.60
CA HIS A 322 -16.72 11.12 -17.39
C HIS A 322 -15.40 11.22 -16.61
N LEU A 323 -14.63 10.14 -16.54
CA LEU A 323 -13.32 10.10 -15.87
C LEU A 323 -12.14 10.45 -16.80
N GLY A 324 -12.41 11.16 -17.91
CA GLY A 324 -11.40 11.51 -18.92
C GLY A 324 -10.20 12.26 -18.33
N SER A 325 -10.45 13.23 -17.44
CA SER A 325 -9.40 14.00 -16.74
C SER A 325 -8.55 13.13 -15.79
N SER A 326 -9.08 11.98 -15.36
CA SER A 326 -8.60 11.24 -14.19
C SER A 326 -8.46 9.73 -14.45
N ARG A 327 -7.75 9.40 -15.52
CA ARG A 327 -7.57 8.01 -16.01
C ARG A 327 -7.13 7.01 -14.93
N LYS A 328 -6.37 7.44 -13.92
CA LYS A 328 -5.93 6.60 -12.80
C LYS A 328 -7.11 5.94 -12.06
N TYR A 329 -8.19 6.68 -11.85
CA TYR A 329 -9.38 6.17 -11.15
C TYR A 329 -10.24 5.29 -12.03
N PHE A 330 -10.29 5.54 -13.35
CA PHE A 330 -10.94 4.62 -14.28
C PHE A 330 -10.24 3.25 -14.33
N ILE A 331 -8.90 3.23 -14.30
CA ILE A 331 -8.13 1.98 -14.22
C ILE A 331 -8.35 1.28 -12.88
N GLN A 332 -8.39 2.03 -11.77
CA GLN A 332 -8.71 1.48 -10.45
C GLN A 332 -10.12 0.86 -10.42
N PHE A 333 -11.12 1.57 -10.96
CA PHE A 333 -12.48 1.07 -11.16
C PHE A 333 -12.48 -0.25 -11.93
N CYS A 334 -11.86 -0.31 -13.11
CA CYS A 334 -11.79 -1.54 -13.91
C CYS A 334 -11.13 -2.67 -13.11
N THR A 335 -10.01 -2.40 -12.43
CA THR A 335 -9.25 -3.43 -11.69
C THR A 335 -10.06 -4.01 -10.54
N THR A 336 -10.70 -3.16 -9.74
CA THR A 336 -11.50 -3.61 -8.59
C THR A 336 -12.81 -4.25 -9.04
N PHE A 337 -13.47 -3.71 -10.08
CA PHE A 337 -14.64 -4.34 -10.69
C PHE A 337 -14.33 -5.76 -11.15
N VAL A 338 -13.28 -5.96 -11.94
CA VAL A 338 -12.97 -7.28 -12.49
C VAL A 338 -12.59 -8.28 -11.39
N ASP A 339 -11.84 -7.86 -10.37
CA ASP A 339 -11.53 -8.74 -9.23
C ASP A 339 -12.79 -9.18 -8.45
N SER A 340 -13.74 -8.27 -8.24
CA SER A 340 -15.01 -8.58 -7.56
C SER A 340 -15.96 -9.40 -8.44
N PHE A 341 -16.14 -8.98 -9.70
CA PHE A 341 -16.98 -9.64 -10.69
C PHE A 341 -16.56 -11.10 -10.94
N ILE A 342 -15.26 -11.38 -11.10
CA ILE A 342 -14.81 -12.77 -11.33
C ILE A 342 -15.11 -13.66 -10.12
N LYS A 343 -14.93 -13.16 -8.89
CA LYS A 343 -15.29 -13.91 -7.67
C LYS A 343 -16.79 -14.22 -7.64
N LYS A 344 -17.62 -13.24 -8.02
CA LYS A 344 -19.07 -13.40 -8.14
C LYS A 344 -19.43 -14.42 -9.22
N PHE A 345 -18.84 -14.32 -10.40
CA PHE A 345 -19.00 -15.27 -11.50
C PHE A 345 -18.64 -16.70 -11.07
N ILE A 346 -17.51 -16.92 -10.39
CA ILE A 346 -17.13 -18.24 -9.86
C ILE A 346 -18.16 -18.76 -8.84
N ASN A 347 -18.75 -17.90 -8.01
CA ASN A 347 -19.82 -18.29 -7.09
C ASN A 347 -21.10 -18.72 -7.82
N HIS A 348 -21.48 -18.05 -8.91
CA HIS A 348 -22.60 -18.48 -9.76
C HIS A 348 -22.27 -19.74 -10.56
N LEU A 349 -21.01 -19.91 -10.99
CA LEU A 349 -20.53 -21.12 -11.66
C LEU A 349 -20.72 -22.34 -10.75
N TYR A 350 -20.34 -22.24 -9.47
CA TYR A 350 -20.60 -23.31 -8.49
C TYR A 350 -22.08 -23.59 -8.26
N ARG A 351 -23.01 -22.71 -8.64
CA ARG A 351 -24.46 -22.95 -8.52
C ARG A 351 -25.07 -23.60 -9.76
N CYS A 352 -24.33 -23.65 -10.86
CA CYS A 352 -24.74 -24.36 -12.07
C CYS A 352 -24.57 -25.87 -11.79
N LYS A 353 -25.65 -26.52 -11.34
CA LYS A 353 -25.67 -27.94 -10.99
C LYS A 353 -26.99 -28.56 -11.43
N PRO A 354 -27.01 -29.73 -12.10
CA PRO A 354 -25.86 -30.49 -12.60
C PRO A 354 -25.45 -30.04 -14.02
N ILE A 355 -24.19 -30.25 -14.40
CA ILE A 355 -23.65 -29.93 -15.73
C ILE A 355 -23.21 -31.22 -16.43
N ASN A 356 -23.63 -31.44 -17.69
CA ASN A 356 -23.14 -32.55 -18.52
C ASN A 356 -21.80 -32.18 -19.20
N ILE A 357 -21.16 -33.10 -19.93
CA ILE A 357 -19.86 -32.83 -20.57
C ILE A 357 -19.98 -31.69 -21.59
N ILE A 358 -20.98 -31.74 -22.47
CA ILE A 358 -21.19 -30.77 -23.57
C ILE A 358 -21.52 -29.37 -23.04
N GLY A 359 -22.33 -29.27 -21.99
CA GLY A 359 -22.63 -28.04 -21.27
C GLY A 359 -21.42 -27.49 -20.54
N ALA A 360 -20.55 -28.33 -19.98
CA ALA A 360 -19.28 -27.88 -19.40
C ALA A 360 -18.33 -27.32 -20.48
N GLU A 361 -18.32 -27.90 -21.69
CA GLU A 361 -17.59 -27.33 -22.84
C GLU A 361 -18.14 -25.97 -23.26
N GLN A 362 -19.47 -25.82 -23.33
CA GLN A 362 -20.11 -24.54 -23.64
C GLN A 362 -19.76 -23.45 -22.60
N VAL A 363 -19.88 -23.77 -21.30
CA VAL A 363 -19.54 -22.81 -20.23
C VAL A 363 -18.04 -22.46 -20.24
N LEU A 364 -17.18 -23.38 -20.69
CA LEU A 364 -15.75 -23.13 -20.85
C LEU A 364 -15.49 -22.13 -21.99
N LEU A 365 -16.16 -22.26 -23.13
CA LEU A 365 -16.09 -21.29 -24.23
C LEU A 365 -16.63 -19.91 -23.80
N ASP A 366 -17.75 -19.90 -23.10
CA ASP A 366 -18.35 -18.68 -22.53
C ASP A 366 -17.40 -17.99 -21.54
N THR A 367 -16.71 -18.77 -20.70
CA THR A 367 -15.71 -18.26 -19.76
C THR A 367 -14.52 -17.65 -20.50
N HIS A 368 -14.07 -18.27 -21.60
CA HIS A 368 -13.02 -17.72 -22.44
C HIS A 368 -13.45 -16.41 -23.14
N SER A 369 -14.69 -16.34 -23.65
CA SER A 369 -15.24 -15.11 -24.23
C SER A 369 -15.33 -13.97 -23.20
N LEU A 370 -15.79 -14.26 -21.98
CA LEU A 370 -15.78 -13.28 -20.90
C LEU A 370 -14.36 -12.82 -20.56
N LYS A 371 -13.38 -13.72 -20.55
CA LYS A 371 -11.98 -13.39 -20.28
C LYS A 371 -11.41 -12.42 -21.30
N THR A 372 -11.67 -12.61 -22.59
CA THR A 372 -11.17 -11.69 -23.64
C THR A 372 -11.81 -10.31 -23.50
N VAL A 373 -13.12 -10.22 -23.28
CA VAL A 373 -13.79 -8.92 -23.09
C VAL A 373 -13.34 -8.21 -21.81
N LEU A 374 -13.13 -8.94 -20.71
CA LEU A 374 -12.63 -8.35 -19.46
C LEU A 374 -11.19 -7.84 -19.59
N LEU A 375 -10.34 -8.50 -20.38
CA LEU A 375 -8.99 -8.02 -20.69
C LEU A 375 -9.02 -6.72 -21.49
N ASP A 376 -9.97 -6.60 -22.41
CA ASP A 376 -10.15 -5.42 -23.26
C ASP A 376 -11.00 -4.33 -22.60
N LEU A 377 -11.54 -4.55 -21.40
CA LEU A 377 -12.44 -3.62 -20.67
C LEU A 377 -11.91 -2.17 -20.62
N PRO A 378 -10.63 -1.90 -20.30
CA PRO A 378 -10.12 -0.52 -20.26
C PRO A 378 -10.06 0.16 -21.63
N SER A 379 -10.01 -0.63 -22.71
CA SER A 379 -9.84 -0.20 -24.09
C SER A 379 -11.09 -0.32 -24.97
N ILE A 380 -12.23 -0.79 -24.42
CA ILE A 380 -13.49 -0.93 -25.18
C ILE A 380 -13.84 0.39 -25.89
N ASN A 381 -14.01 0.38 -27.21
CA ASN A 381 -14.35 1.55 -28.02
C ASN A 381 -13.28 2.68 -28.00
N LEU A 382 -11.99 2.40 -27.73
CA LEU A 382 -10.92 3.35 -28.04
C LEU A 382 -10.42 3.14 -29.47
N THR A 383 -10.25 4.23 -30.22
CA THR A 383 -9.61 4.22 -31.54
C THR A 383 -8.09 3.97 -31.45
N VAL A 384 -7.48 4.30 -30.30
CA VAL A 384 -6.06 4.06 -30.02
C VAL A 384 -5.90 2.92 -29.02
N SER A 385 -5.40 1.77 -29.49
CA SER A 385 -5.10 0.62 -28.64
C SER A 385 -3.96 0.93 -27.67
N ARG A 386 -4.28 1.18 -26.40
CA ARG A 386 -3.30 1.26 -25.31
C ARG A 386 -3.29 -0.07 -24.57
N LYS A 387 -2.10 -0.65 -24.38
CA LYS A 387 -1.94 -1.89 -23.61
C LYS A 387 -2.44 -1.69 -22.16
N PRO A 388 -3.26 -2.61 -21.63
CA PRO A 388 -3.73 -2.51 -20.25
C PRO A 388 -2.57 -2.66 -19.25
N PRO A 389 -2.70 -2.11 -18.02
CA PRO A 389 -1.67 -2.23 -16.99
C PRO A 389 -1.36 -3.70 -16.65
N GLN A 390 -0.08 -4.03 -16.42
CA GLN A 390 0.34 -5.40 -16.12
C GLN A 390 -0.37 -6.00 -14.90
N ASN A 391 -0.60 -5.21 -13.84
CA ASN A 391 -1.31 -5.68 -12.65
C ASN A 391 -2.76 -6.06 -12.95
N PHE A 392 -3.44 -5.30 -13.81
CA PHE A 392 -4.81 -5.59 -14.25
C PHE A 392 -4.87 -6.92 -15.01
N THR A 393 -4.01 -7.08 -16.01
CA THR A 393 -3.91 -8.33 -16.79
C THR A 393 -3.58 -9.54 -15.90
N LYS A 394 -2.65 -9.40 -14.94
CA LYS A 394 -2.28 -10.49 -14.02
C LYS A 394 -3.45 -10.96 -13.15
N ILE A 395 -4.27 -10.05 -12.63
CA ILE A 395 -5.45 -10.38 -11.81
C ILE A 395 -6.46 -11.20 -12.63
N ILE A 396 -6.74 -10.76 -13.87
CA ILE A 396 -7.66 -11.46 -14.77
C ILE A 396 -7.14 -12.84 -15.11
N LEU A 397 -5.90 -12.93 -15.57
CA LEU A 397 -5.29 -14.21 -15.92
C LEU A 397 -5.30 -15.16 -14.73
N LYS A 398 -4.95 -14.71 -13.52
CA LYS A 398 -4.97 -15.56 -12.32
C LYS A 398 -6.38 -16.05 -11.98
N ASN A 399 -7.36 -15.15 -11.91
CA ASN A 399 -8.70 -15.50 -11.41
C ASN A 399 -9.57 -16.18 -12.47
N MET A 400 -9.52 -15.76 -13.75
CA MET A 400 -10.24 -16.43 -14.83
C MET A 400 -9.64 -17.79 -15.16
N THR A 401 -8.31 -17.96 -15.10
CA THR A 401 -7.71 -19.29 -15.26
C THR A 401 -8.21 -20.23 -14.18
N ARG A 402 -8.41 -19.78 -12.94
CA ARG A 402 -9.05 -20.60 -11.89
C ARG A 402 -10.45 -21.08 -12.31
N ALA A 403 -11.27 -20.21 -12.91
CA ALA A 403 -12.59 -20.60 -13.43
C ALA A 403 -12.49 -21.63 -14.57
N GLU A 404 -11.57 -21.43 -15.51
CA GLU A 404 -11.29 -22.39 -16.58
C GLU A 404 -10.81 -23.75 -16.04
N MET A 405 -9.95 -23.77 -15.02
CA MET A 405 -9.45 -25.00 -14.40
C MET A 405 -10.55 -25.75 -13.66
N ILE A 406 -11.46 -25.05 -12.97
CA ILE A 406 -12.66 -25.66 -12.35
C ILE A 406 -13.48 -26.41 -13.41
N LEU A 407 -13.74 -25.78 -14.56
CA LEU A 407 -14.47 -26.40 -15.67
C LEU A 407 -13.72 -27.57 -16.31
N LYS A 408 -12.40 -27.46 -16.50
CA LYS A 408 -11.56 -28.56 -16.99
C LYS A 408 -11.58 -29.78 -16.06
N VAL A 409 -11.66 -29.57 -14.74
CA VAL A 409 -11.86 -30.67 -13.80
C VAL A 409 -13.22 -31.33 -14.01
N VAL A 410 -14.29 -30.54 -14.19
CA VAL A 410 -15.64 -31.09 -14.46
C VAL A 410 -15.65 -31.95 -15.74
N LEU A 411 -14.92 -31.52 -16.79
CA LEU A 411 -14.75 -32.25 -18.05
C LEU A 411 -13.94 -33.54 -17.92
N THR A 412 -13.09 -33.67 -16.89
CA THR A 412 -12.24 -34.85 -16.75
C THR A 412 -13.09 -36.08 -16.43
N PRO A 413 -12.93 -37.21 -17.16
CA PRO A 413 -13.66 -38.45 -16.87
C PRO A 413 -13.47 -38.92 -15.42
N ASN A 414 -14.53 -39.49 -14.83
CA ASN A 414 -14.54 -39.97 -13.44
C ASN A 414 -14.42 -41.49 -13.31
N ASP A 415 -14.26 -42.22 -14.42
CA ASP A 415 -14.18 -43.69 -14.44
C ASP A 415 -13.07 -44.21 -13.50
N PHE A 416 -11.95 -43.50 -13.44
CA PHE A 416 -10.83 -43.80 -12.54
C PHE A 416 -10.68 -42.72 -11.47
N ALA A 417 -11.29 -42.97 -10.30
CA ALA A 417 -11.23 -42.11 -9.12
C ALA A 417 -9.82 -41.59 -8.78
N ARG A 418 -8.78 -42.43 -8.91
CA ARG A 418 -7.40 -42.04 -8.61
C ARG A 418 -6.84 -41.04 -9.61
N GLN A 419 -7.11 -41.23 -10.90
CA GLN A 419 -6.62 -40.33 -11.94
C GLN A 419 -7.36 -39.00 -11.88
N PHE A 420 -8.68 -39.04 -11.63
CA PHE A 420 -9.49 -37.84 -11.42
C PHE A 420 -8.98 -36.97 -10.26
N VAL A 421 -8.70 -37.57 -9.10
CA VAL A 421 -8.17 -36.84 -7.92
C VAL A 421 -6.78 -36.26 -8.20
N LYS A 422 -5.91 -37.00 -8.90
CA LYS A 422 -4.58 -36.50 -9.29
C LYS A 422 -4.68 -35.33 -10.27
N SER A 423 -5.53 -35.43 -11.28
CA SER A 423 -5.79 -34.35 -12.23
C SER A 423 -6.37 -33.12 -11.53
N TYR A 424 -7.29 -33.29 -10.57
CA TYR A 424 -7.80 -32.19 -9.74
C TYR A 424 -6.67 -31.49 -8.97
N LEU A 425 -5.83 -32.24 -8.25
CA LEU A 425 -4.72 -31.68 -7.49
C LEU A 425 -3.74 -30.95 -8.40
N GLN A 426 -3.41 -31.52 -9.56
CA GLN A 426 -2.50 -30.91 -10.53
C GLN A 426 -3.08 -29.62 -11.14
N LEU A 427 -4.38 -29.58 -11.46
CA LEU A 427 -5.04 -28.42 -12.06
C LEU A 427 -5.29 -27.29 -11.04
N MET A 428 -5.46 -27.62 -9.77
CA MET A 428 -5.75 -26.66 -8.69
C MET A 428 -4.51 -26.27 -7.88
N ASN A 429 -3.30 -26.35 -8.47
CA ASN A 429 -2.03 -26.00 -7.81
C ASN A 429 -1.80 -26.72 -6.46
N ASN A 430 -2.23 -27.98 -6.37
CA ASN A 430 -2.18 -28.80 -5.16
C ASN A 430 -2.99 -28.24 -3.97
N ASP A 431 -4.00 -27.39 -4.19
CA ASP A 431 -4.92 -26.95 -3.15
C ASP A 431 -5.81 -28.13 -2.71
N GLY A 432 -5.53 -28.71 -1.53
CA GLY A 432 -6.32 -29.79 -0.92
C GLY A 432 -7.64 -29.37 -0.28
N ASP A 433 -8.26 -28.26 -0.73
CA ASP A 433 -9.50 -27.76 -0.12
C ASP A 433 -10.70 -28.68 -0.42
N ILE A 434 -11.23 -29.29 0.64
CA ILE A 434 -12.34 -30.23 0.59
C ILE A 434 -13.63 -29.52 0.19
N SER A 435 -13.83 -28.26 0.60
CA SER A 435 -15.05 -27.50 0.30
C SER A 435 -15.15 -27.18 -1.19
N SER A 436 -14.06 -26.69 -1.79
CA SER A 436 -13.97 -26.46 -3.22
C SER A 436 -14.16 -27.75 -4.02
N PHE A 437 -13.53 -28.85 -3.59
CA PHE A 437 -13.69 -30.15 -4.25
C PHE A 437 -15.14 -30.65 -4.20
N GLN A 438 -15.79 -30.55 -3.03
CA GLN A 438 -17.19 -30.94 -2.89
C GLN A 438 -18.12 -30.15 -3.83
N LYS A 439 -17.91 -28.83 -3.96
CA LYS A 439 -18.69 -28.01 -4.89
C LYS A 439 -18.53 -28.49 -6.35
N ILE A 440 -17.34 -28.93 -6.74
CA ILE A 440 -17.06 -29.45 -8.09
C ILE A 440 -17.71 -30.82 -8.31
N LEU A 441 -17.66 -31.72 -7.32
CA LEU A 441 -18.35 -33.01 -7.39
C LEU A 441 -19.86 -32.82 -7.57
N ASP A 442 -20.43 -31.86 -6.85
CA ASP A 442 -21.84 -31.51 -6.97
C ASP A 442 -22.17 -30.88 -8.35
N MET A 443 -21.27 -30.08 -8.94
CA MET A 443 -21.43 -29.54 -10.30
C MET A 443 -21.47 -30.65 -11.34
N LYS A 444 -20.63 -31.67 -11.19
CA LYS A 444 -20.62 -32.85 -12.06
C LYS A 444 -21.85 -33.75 -11.84
N GLY A 445 -22.60 -33.56 -10.75
CA GLY A 445 -23.82 -34.33 -10.47
C GLY A 445 -23.58 -35.75 -9.96
N ILE A 446 -22.43 -36.01 -9.35
CA ILE A 446 -22.08 -37.34 -8.81
C ILE A 446 -23.00 -37.68 -7.62
N ARG A 447 -23.73 -38.79 -7.71
CA ARG A 447 -24.69 -39.23 -6.67
C ARG A 447 -23.99 -40.01 -5.56
N ARG A 448 -24.50 -39.93 -4.32
CA ARG A 448 -23.98 -40.67 -3.15
C ARG A 448 -24.05 -42.19 -3.39
N PRO A 449 -23.05 -43.01 -2.96
CA PRO A 449 -21.99 -42.75 -1.97
C PRO A 449 -20.59 -42.38 -2.54
N GLU A 450 -20.43 -42.32 -3.85
CA GLU A 450 -19.14 -42.05 -4.53
C GLU A 450 -18.38 -40.79 -4.07
N PRO A 451 -19.03 -39.66 -3.69
CA PRO A 451 -18.34 -38.46 -3.24
C PRO A 451 -17.53 -38.66 -1.95
N ALA A 452 -17.99 -39.51 -1.01
CA ALA A 452 -17.29 -39.75 0.24
C ALA A 452 -15.96 -40.46 0.00
N HIS A 453 -15.96 -41.46 -0.89
CA HIS A 453 -14.77 -42.18 -1.30
C HIS A 453 -13.78 -41.27 -2.04
N LEU A 454 -14.26 -40.38 -2.92
CA LEU A 454 -13.41 -39.41 -3.62
C LEU A 454 -12.77 -38.39 -2.66
N ILE A 455 -13.52 -37.90 -1.67
CA ILE A 455 -12.98 -36.98 -0.64
C ILE A 455 -11.92 -37.67 0.21
N GLU A 456 -12.15 -38.92 0.62
CA GLU A 456 -11.15 -39.67 1.37
C GLU A 456 -9.88 -39.90 0.53
N ARG A 457 -10.05 -40.20 -0.76
CA ARG A 457 -8.94 -40.36 -1.70
C ARG A 457 -8.16 -39.06 -1.88
N LEU A 458 -8.84 -37.92 -1.98
CA LEU A 458 -8.22 -36.59 -2.03
C LEU A 458 -7.31 -36.35 -0.82
N LYS A 459 -7.81 -36.64 0.39
CA LYS A 459 -7.01 -36.51 1.63
C LYS A 459 -5.73 -37.34 1.57
N ARG A 460 -5.83 -38.60 1.12
CA ARG A 460 -4.68 -39.52 1.03
C ARG A 460 -3.65 -39.08 -0.01
N GLU A 461 -4.08 -38.73 -1.22
CA GLU A 461 -3.15 -38.30 -2.29
C GLU A 461 -2.53 -36.93 -1.97
N HIS A 462 -3.30 -35.99 -1.40
CA HIS A 462 -2.75 -34.70 -0.94
C HIS A 462 -1.71 -34.89 0.18
N ALA A 463 -1.95 -35.79 1.15
CA ALA A 463 -0.97 -36.13 2.17
C ALA A 463 0.31 -36.75 1.57
N THR A 464 0.17 -37.56 0.52
CA THR A 464 1.31 -38.16 -0.18
C THR A 464 2.14 -37.11 -0.93
N ILE A 465 1.49 -36.13 -1.57
CA ILE A 465 2.17 -35.00 -2.23
C ILE A 465 2.95 -34.17 -1.19
N ILE A 466 2.33 -33.83 -0.06
CA ILE A 466 3.01 -33.09 1.02
C ILE A 466 4.22 -33.89 1.53
N ALA A 467 4.06 -35.19 1.78
CA ALA A 467 5.16 -36.05 2.22
C ALA A 467 6.30 -36.08 1.20
N SER A 468 5.99 -36.14 -0.10
CA SER A 468 7.00 -36.14 -1.17
C SER A 468 7.76 -34.82 -1.26
N HIS A 469 7.08 -33.67 -1.17
CA HIS A 469 7.72 -32.37 -1.14
C HIS A 469 8.59 -32.20 0.11
N GLN A 470 8.11 -32.68 1.27
CA GLN A 470 8.88 -32.66 2.49
C GLN A 470 10.16 -33.50 2.35
N GLN A 471 10.07 -34.70 1.77
CA GLN A 471 11.22 -35.56 1.51
C GLN A 471 12.23 -34.89 0.56
N GLN A 472 11.75 -34.21 -0.49
CA GLN A 472 12.61 -33.44 -1.39
C GLN A 472 13.36 -32.34 -0.62
N ILE A 473 12.68 -31.53 0.19
CA ILE A 473 13.33 -30.46 0.97
C ILE A 473 14.39 -31.05 1.90
N GLN A 474 14.09 -32.15 2.59
CA GLN A 474 15.05 -32.84 3.46
C GLN A 474 16.31 -33.28 2.68
N GLN A 475 16.14 -33.85 1.49
CA GLN A 475 17.27 -34.23 0.63
C GLN A 475 18.12 -33.01 0.23
N HIS A 476 17.49 -31.90 -0.15
CA HIS A 476 18.22 -30.67 -0.51
C HIS A 476 19.02 -30.12 0.67
N ILE A 477 18.49 -30.14 1.89
CA ILE A 477 19.20 -29.70 3.10
C ILE A 477 20.43 -30.58 3.35
N ILE A 478 20.28 -31.91 3.27
CA ILE A 478 21.38 -32.85 3.46
C ILE A 478 22.49 -32.57 2.44
N ILE A 479 22.14 -32.48 1.15
CA ILE A 479 23.10 -32.23 0.07
C ILE A 479 23.79 -30.87 0.28
N PHE A 480 23.05 -29.82 0.61
CA PHE A 480 23.60 -28.48 0.85
C PHE A 480 24.63 -28.47 1.99
N ARG A 481 24.35 -29.16 3.10
CA ARG A 481 25.27 -29.24 4.24
C ARG A 481 26.51 -30.08 3.95
N LEU A 482 26.37 -31.18 3.20
CA LEU A 482 27.51 -31.98 2.76
C LEU A 482 28.43 -31.19 1.80
N ILE A 483 27.84 -30.41 0.88
CA ILE A 483 28.61 -29.51 0.01
C ILE A 483 29.31 -28.44 0.85
N SER A 484 28.62 -27.85 1.83
CA SER A 484 29.20 -26.84 2.73
C SER A 484 30.41 -27.41 3.48
N TRP A 485 30.30 -28.62 4.02
CA TRP A 485 31.42 -29.32 4.66
C TRP A 485 32.59 -29.55 3.71
N PHE A 486 32.33 -29.93 2.46
CA PHE A 486 33.39 -30.14 1.49
C PHE A 486 34.16 -28.86 1.15
N ILE A 487 33.45 -27.73 1.05
CA ILE A 487 34.01 -26.41 0.70
C ILE A 487 34.75 -25.77 1.88
N ILE A 488 34.21 -25.91 3.11
CA ILE A 488 34.76 -25.26 4.30
C ILE A 488 35.98 -26.06 4.78
N ARG A 489 37.16 -25.68 4.26
CA ARG A 489 38.47 -26.22 4.66
C ARG A 489 39.31 -25.21 5.45
N THR A 490 38.81 -24.00 5.63
CA THR A 490 39.54 -22.91 6.29
C THR A 490 39.40 -22.97 7.81
N TYR A 491 40.28 -22.26 8.51
CA TYR A 491 40.22 -22.05 9.95
C TYR A 491 39.48 -20.75 10.31
N PHE A 492 38.81 -20.71 11.47
CA PHE A 492 38.07 -19.53 11.92
C PHE A 492 38.57 -18.94 13.26
N ILE A 493 38.49 -19.70 14.36
CA ILE A 493 38.83 -19.22 15.71
C ILE A 493 39.77 -20.23 16.38
N ALA A 494 40.70 -19.73 17.20
CA ALA A 494 41.65 -20.53 18.00
C ALA A 494 40.97 -21.59 18.87
N ASP A 495 39.85 -21.24 19.46
CA ASP A 495 39.07 -22.12 20.31
C ASP A 495 38.61 -23.40 19.60
N GLU A 496 38.32 -23.35 18.28
CA GLU A 496 37.97 -24.54 17.49
C GLU A 496 39.05 -25.62 17.63
N TYR A 497 40.32 -25.21 17.52
CA TYR A 497 41.45 -26.12 17.60
C TYR A 497 41.86 -26.43 19.05
N TRP A 498 42.07 -25.39 19.86
CA TRP A 498 42.68 -25.51 21.19
C TRP A 498 41.73 -25.99 22.29
N GLN A 499 40.40 -25.92 22.08
CA GLN A 499 39.42 -26.44 23.03
C GLN A 499 38.87 -27.80 22.60
N THR A 500 38.91 -28.13 21.31
CA THR A 500 38.31 -29.38 20.79
C THR A 500 39.34 -30.31 20.18
N PHE A 501 39.92 -29.96 19.02
CA PHE A 501 40.80 -30.86 18.25
C PHE A 501 42.01 -31.32 19.06
N GLU A 502 42.75 -30.37 19.65
CA GLU A 502 44.02 -30.64 20.32
C GLU A 502 43.83 -31.40 21.63
N ILE A 503 42.79 -31.04 22.40
CA ILE A 503 42.48 -31.70 23.66
C ILE A 503 42.01 -33.14 23.43
N ALA A 504 41.16 -33.37 22.43
CA ALA A 504 40.74 -34.71 22.04
C ALA A 504 41.93 -35.55 21.53
N HIS A 505 42.83 -34.94 20.77
CA HIS A 505 44.05 -35.58 20.27
C HIS A 505 44.97 -35.98 21.44
N LEU A 506 45.23 -35.08 22.38
CA LEU A 506 46.05 -35.35 23.56
C LEU A 506 45.49 -36.49 24.40
N LEU A 507 44.17 -36.56 24.57
CA LEU A 507 43.50 -37.67 25.27
C LEU A 507 43.60 -38.99 24.47
N ALA A 508 43.64 -38.93 23.15
CA ALA A 508 43.69 -40.10 22.27
C ALA A 508 45.10 -40.69 22.14
N PHE A 509 46.11 -39.85 21.95
CA PHE A 509 47.46 -40.28 21.58
C PHE A 509 48.50 -40.04 22.68
N GLY A 510 48.14 -39.31 23.75
CA GLY A 510 49.02 -39.07 24.90
C GLY A 510 50.06 -37.98 24.71
N TYR A 511 50.08 -37.29 23.56
CA TYR A 511 50.95 -36.15 23.28
C TYR A 511 50.17 -34.97 22.68
N GLY A 512 50.71 -33.76 22.86
CA GLY A 512 50.05 -32.51 22.47
C GLY A 512 50.16 -31.44 23.57
N TYR A 513 49.49 -30.31 23.36
CA TYR A 513 49.58 -29.15 24.25
C TYR A 513 48.23 -28.84 24.94
N LYS A 514 48.26 -28.72 26.27
CA LYS A 514 47.13 -28.20 27.06
C LYS A 514 47.24 -26.69 27.20
N THR A 515 46.19 -25.94 26.88
CA THR A 515 46.11 -24.51 27.22
C THR A 515 45.82 -24.31 28.71
N TRP A 516 45.97 -23.07 29.19
CA TRP A 516 45.80 -22.70 30.60
C TRP A 516 44.43 -23.10 31.18
N GLU A 517 43.37 -23.10 30.36
CA GLU A 517 42.00 -23.48 30.74
C GLU A 517 41.87 -24.94 31.22
N TRP A 518 42.83 -25.80 30.85
CA TRP A 518 42.86 -27.24 31.12
C TRP A 518 43.98 -27.67 32.08
N LYS A 519 44.86 -26.74 32.50
CA LYS A 519 46.01 -27.04 33.37
C LYS A 519 45.67 -27.04 34.87
N SER A 520 44.56 -26.42 35.27
CA SER A 520 44.13 -26.37 36.66
C SER A 520 43.69 -27.73 37.18
N ASN A 521 43.86 -27.98 38.49
CA ASN A 521 43.43 -29.22 39.15
C ASN A 521 41.93 -29.51 38.97
N ILE A 522 41.12 -28.45 38.80
CA ILE A 522 39.74 -28.51 38.33
C ILE A 522 39.70 -27.70 37.02
N PRO A 523 39.53 -28.34 35.86
CA PRO A 523 39.49 -27.63 34.57
C PRO A 523 38.27 -26.70 34.51
N ILE A 524 38.42 -25.55 33.85
CA ILE A 524 37.34 -24.57 33.69
C ILE A 524 36.29 -25.07 32.68
N ARG A 525 36.71 -25.91 31.73
CA ARG A 525 35.89 -26.46 30.64
C ARG A 525 35.55 -27.93 30.90
N SER A 526 34.39 -28.34 30.42
CA SER A 526 33.97 -29.75 30.47
C SER A 526 34.68 -30.58 29.39
N TYR A 527 35.18 -31.75 29.77
CA TYR A 527 35.75 -32.72 28.84
C TYR A 527 34.69 -33.47 28.01
N LEU A 528 33.39 -33.25 28.25
CA LEU A 528 32.32 -34.00 27.60
C LEU A 528 32.36 -33.90 26.07
N TYR A 529 32.54 -32.69 25.52
CA TYR A 529 32.59 -32.51 24.08
C TYR A 529 33.87 -33.07 23.43
N PRO A 530 35.09 -32.77 23.94
CA PRO A 530 36.32 -33.43 23.46
C PRO A 530 36.31 -34.96 23.62
N PHE A 531 35.62 -35.50 24.63
CA PHE A 531 35.51 -36.94 24.84
C PHE A 531 34.74 -37.64 23.71
N ILE A 532 33.69 -37.03 23.16
CA ILE A 532 32.98 -37.58 21.99
C ILE A 532 33.93 -37.66 20.78
N ILE A 533 34.75 -36.61 20.60
CA ILE A 533 35.71 -36.54 19.50
C ILE A 533 36.86 -37.55 19.67
N LEU A 534 37.32 -37.75 20.90
CA LEU A 534 38.28 -38.78 21.28
C LEU A 534 37.83 -40.19 20.84
N LEU A 535 36.54 -40.52 21.00
CA LEU A 535 36.02 -41.82 20.57
C LEU A 535 36.18 -42.02 19.06
N ILE A 536 35.96 -40.96 18.27
CA ILE A 536 36.16 -40.98 16.81
C ILE A 536 37.64 -41.21 16.49
N TYR A 537 38.55 -40.53 17.19
CA TYR A 537 39.99 -40.70 16.98
C TYR A 537 40.47 -42.11 17.29
N ARG A 538 40.10 -42.64 18.47
CA ARG A 538 40.43 -44.02 18.85
C ARG A 538 39.88 -45.04 17.85
N PHE A 539 38.67 -44.83 17.37
CA PHE A 539 38.07 -45.69 16.34
C PHE A 539 38.90 -45.67 15.05
N LEU A 540 39.33 -44.50 14.57
CA LEU A 540 40.18 -44.40 13.37
C LEU A 540 41.55 -45.04 13.57
N THR A 541 42.14 -44.90 14.76
CA THR A 541 43.42 -45.55 15.11
C THR A 541 43.31 -47.07 15.09
N LEU A 542 42.17 -47.66 15.49
CA LEU A 542 41.95 -49.11 15.42
C LEU A 542 42.06 -49.66 13.98
N PHE A 543 41.76 -48.85 12.97
CA PHE A 543 41.87 -49.21 11.55
C PHE A 543 43.15 -48.71 10.89
N HIS A 544 44.11 -48.17 11.66
CA HIS A 544 45.34 -47.56 11.13
C HIS A 544 45.07 -46.42 10.11
N LEU A 545 44.00 -45.65 10.32
CA LEU A 545 43.62 -44.48 9.50
C LEU A 545 43.92 -43.17 10.26
N ASP A 546 45.13 -43.04 10.78
CA ASP A 546 45.59 -41.97 11.68
C ASP A 546 46.23 -40.77 10.96
N THR A 547 46.04 -40.63 9.65
CA THR A 547 46.48 -39.45 8.91
C THR A 547 45.73 -38.20 9.36
N VAL A 548 46.45 -37.08 9.57
CA VAL A 548 45.89 -35.80 10.05
C VAL A 548 44.66 -35.34 9.25
N SER A 549 44.69 -35.48 7.92
CA SER A 549 43.56 -35.12 7.06
C SER A 549 42.31 -35.95 7.34
N ILE A 550 42.46 -37.27 7.54
CA ILE A 550 41.33 -38.18 7.85
C ILE A 550 40.77 -37.86 9.24
N LEU A 551 41.65 -37.59 10.20
CA LEU A 551 41.30 -37.23 11.56
C LEU A 551 40.42 -35.97 11.60
N VAL A 552 40.86 -34.90 10.93
CA VAL A 552 40.14 -33.62 10.86
C VAL A 552 38.83 -33.75 10.07
N ASN A 553 38.87 -34.46 8.94
CA ASN A 553 37.69 -34.61 8.07
C ASN A 553 36.59 -35.45 8.73
N SER A 554 36.95 -36.49 9.46
CA SER A 554 35.97 -37.36 10.13
C SER A 554 35.21 -36.61 11.23
N VAL A 555 35.92 -35.77 11.97
CA VAL A 555 35.36 -34.99 13.08
C VAL A 555 34.51 -33.82 12.60
N THR A 556 34.96 -33.12 11.56
CA THR A 556 34.14 -32.08 10.91
C THR A 556 32.92 -32.67 10.20
N LEU A 557 33.02 -33.89 9.65
CA LEU A 557 31.88 -34.60 9.08
C LEU A 557 30.87 -34.97 10.17
N PHE A 558 31.34 -35.50 11.30
CA PHE A 558 30.49 -35.79 12.46
C PHE A 558 29.72 -34.55 12.93
N GLN A 559 30.40 -33.42 13.10
CA GLN A 559 29.74 -32.16 13.48
C GLN A 559 28.73 -31.71 12.41
N THR A 560 29.06 -31.87 11.12
CA THR A 560 28.13 -31.55 10.02
C THR A 560 26.89 -32.44 10.05
N LEU A 561 27.02 -33.74 10.37
CA LEU A 561 25.89 -34.64 10.53
C LEU A 561 24.98 -34.23 11.69
N LEU A 562 25.54 -33.75 12.81
CA LEU A 562 24.76 -33.17 13.91
C LEU A 562 23.99 -31.92 13.47
N VAL A 563 24.63 -31.04 12.69
CA VAL A 563 23.95 -29.85 12.12
C VAL A 563 22.81 -30.26 11.19
N ILE A 564 23.00 -31.29 10.35
CA ILE A 564 21.94 -31.84 9.50
C ILE A 564 20.77 -32.32 10.35
N ILE A 565 21.03 -33.07 11.42
CA ILE A 565 19.98 -33.52 12.35
C ILE A 565 19.24 -32.31 12.95
N GLY A 566 19.99 -31.30 13.41
CA GLY A 566 19.42 -30.06 13.93
C GLY A 566 18.51 -29.36 12.93
N ASP A 567 18.95 -29.18 11.69
CA ASP A 567 18.17 -28.54 10.62
C ASP A 567 16.92 -29.35 10.22
N LEU A 568 17.00 -30.69 10.21
CA LEU A 568 15.84 -31.56 9.95
C LEU A 568 14.80 -31.49 11.06
N VAL A 569 15.26 -31.44 12.31
CA VAL A 569 14.40 -31.26 13.49
C VAL A 569 13.79 -29.85 13.50
N TYR A 570 14.57 -28.84 13.10
CA TYR A 570 14.09 -27.48 12.92
C TYR A 570 12.99 -27.38 11.84
N LEU A 571 13.16 -28.06 10.70
CA LEU A 571 12.15 -28.14 9.66
C LEU A 571 10.85 -28.78 10.17
N LYS A 572 10.97 -29.83 11.00
CA LYS A 572 9.82 -30.46 11.66
C LYS A 572 9.14 -29.50 12.64
N PHE A 573 9.91 -28.75 13.42
CA PHE A 573 9.38 -27.74 14.33
C PHE A 573 8.61 -26.64 13.59
N LEU A 574 9.08 -26.21 12.41
CA LEU A 574 8.43 -25.17 11.61
C LEU A 574 7.17 -25.63 10.87
N GLN A 575 6.83 -26.93 10.89
CA GLN A 575 5.61 -27.43 10.24
C GLN A 575 4.36 -26.69 10.75
N GLY A 576 3.53 -26.25 9.81
CA GLY A 576 2.32 -25.45 10.08
C GLY A 576 2.52 -23.93 10.04
N HIS A 577 3.76 -23.41 9.98
CA HIS A 577 3.99 -21.98 9.85
C HIS A 577 3.87 -21.49 8.40
N LYS A 578 3.06 -20.44 8.19
CA LYS A 578 2.82 -19.80 6.87
C LYS A 578 4.10 -19.27 6.20
N LEU A 579 5.14 -18.97 6.98
CA LEU A 579 6.40 -18.36 6.52
C LEU A 579 7.59 -19.34 6.52
N ILE A 580 7.34 -20.66 6.54
CA ILE A 580 8.39 -21.68 6.59
C ILE A 580 9.45 -21.48 5.50
N PHE A 581 9.04 -21.17 4.28
CA PHE A 581 9.95 -20.93 3.16
C PHE A 581 10.89 -19.73 3.42
N LEU A 582 10.36 -18.61 3.89
CA LEU A 582 11.16 -17.40 4.16
C LEU A 582 12.14 -17.64 5.32
N ILE A 583 11.71 -18.35 6.37
CA ILE A 583 12.56 -18.69 7.51
C ILE A 583 13.71 -19.61 7.08
N LEU A 584 13.40 -20.65 6.30
CA LEU A 584 14.44 -21.54 5.76
C LEU A 584 15.37 -20.79 4.81
N LEU A 585 14.85 -19.92 3.96
CA LEU A 585 15.65 -19.06 3.08
C LEU A 585 16.63 -18.24 3.91
N CYS A 586 16.16 -17.48 4.90
CA CYS A 586 17.02 -16.67 5.77
C CYS A 586 18.09 -17.50 6.49
N ARG A 587 17.74 -18.70 7.00
CA ARG A 587 18.70 -19.57 7.69
C ARG A 587 19.79 -20.11 6.76
N PHE A 588 19.43 -20.52 5.54
CA PHE A 588 20.40 -21.09 4.59
C PHE A 588 21.15 -20.04 3.77
N THR A 589 20.62 -18.81 3.60
CA THR A 589 21.34 -17.69 2.98
C THR A 589 22.22 -16.92 3.96
N CYS A 590 22.05 -17.12 5.27
CA CYS A 590 22.89 -16.50 6.28
C CYS A 590 24.32 -17.07 6.16
N TRP A 591 25.24 -16.26 5.63
CA TRP A 591 26.64 -16.64 5.45
C TRP A 591 27.28 -17.12 6.75
N TYR A 592 27.00 -16.45 7.87
CA TYR A 592 27.53 -16.82 9.17
C TYR A 592 27.07 -18.22 9.61
N THR A 593 25.78 -18.52 9.50
CA THR A 593 25.24 -19.86 9.82
C THR A 593 25.79 -20.91 8.86
N MET A 594 26.00 -20.59 7.59
CA MET A 594 26.61 -21.51 6.65
C MET A 594 28.07 -21.84 7.03
N TYR A 595 28.84 -20.82 7.40
CA TYR A 595 30.27 -20.93 7.67
C TYR A 595 30.60 -21.47 9.07
N SER A 596 29.84 -21.08 10.10
CA SER A 596 30.13 -21.38 11.50
C SER A 596 29.49 -22.68 11.97
N SER A 597 28.28 -23.05 11.51
CA SER A 597 27.58 -24.24 12.01
C SER A 597 28.35 -25.57 11.90
N PRO A 598 29.02 -25.91 10.77
CA PRO A 598 29.74 -27.19 10.67
C PRO A 598 31.06 -27.23 11.45
N ARG A 599 31.48 -26.11 12.06
CA ARG A 599 32.72 -26.01 12.84
C ARG A 599 32.55 -26.54 14.26
N LEU A 600 33.65 -27.03 14.82
CA LEU A 600 33.68 -27.63 16.15
C LEU A 600 33.81 -26.60 17.27
N ILE A 601 32.77 -25.79 17.41
CA ILE A 601 32.58 -24.86 18.52
C ILE A 601 31.46 -25.43 19.38
N ILE A 602 31.68 -25.51 20.69
CA ILE A 602 30.71 -26.09 21.63
C ILE A 602 29.34 -25.39 21.57
N ASN A 603 29.32 -24.07 21.36
CA ASN A 603 28.09 -23.29 21.19
C ASN A 603 27.22 -23.78 20.01
N ASN A 604 27.82 -24.31 18.93
CA ASN A 604 27.05 -24.87 17.82
C ASN A 604 26.34 -26.16 18.24
N LEU A 605 27.00 -26.99 19.05
CA LEU A 605 26.37 -28.19 19.61
C LEU A 605 25.22 -27.81 20.55
N GLU A 606 25.42 -26.80 21.39
CA GLU A 606 24.38 -26.26 22.28
C GLU A 606 23.18 -25.73 21.47
N GLU A 607 23.40 -25.01 20.36
CA GLU A 607 22.33 -24.57 19.46
C GLU A 607 21.53 -25.77 18.93
N ILE A 608 22.19 -26.83 18.48
CA ILE A 608 21.54 -28.03 17.94
C ILE A 608 20.71 -28.73 19.03
N LEU A 609 21.27 -28.91 20.22
CA LEU A 609 20.56 -29.53 21.35
C LEU A 609 19.36 -28.69 21.78
N PHE A 610 19.50 -27.36 21.78
CA PHE A 610 18.42 -26.44 22.07
C PHE A 610 17.29 -26.57 21.04
N ILE A 611 17.60 -26.59 19.74
CA ILE A 611 16.62 -26.82 18.67
C ILE A 611 15.91 -28.16 18.85
N CYS A 612 16.65 -29.22 19.18
CA CYS A 612 16.07 -30.52 19.46
C CYS A 612 15.10 -30.50 20.65
N SER A 613 15.45 -29.78 21.73
CA SER A 613 14.59 -29.62 22.90
C SER A 613 13.31 -28.83 22.60
N LEU A 614 13.38 -27.81 21.74
CA LEU A 614 12.22 -27.04 21.32
C LEU A 614 11.26 -27.88 20.47
N ALA A 615 11.79 -28.73 19.60
CA ALA A 615 10.98 -29.60 18.77
C ALA A 615 10.27 -30.70 19.58
N THR A 616 10.87 -31.19 20.66
CA THR A 616 10.20 -32.15 21.57
C THR A 616 9.14 -31.47 22.42
N ALA A 617 9.36 -30.23 22.87
CA ALA A 617 8.39 -29.47 23.67
C ALA A 617 7.12 -29.04 22.91
N LYS A 618 7.16 -29.00 21.58
CA LYS A 618 6.00 -28.64 20.73
C LYS A 618 5.01 -29.80 20.49
N LYS A 619 5.42 -31.05 20.76
CA LYS A 619 4.52 -32.22 20.74
C LYS A 619 3.71 -32.29 22.01
#